data_AF-A0A7M1KDM9-F1
#
_entry.id   AF-A0A7M1KDM9-F1
#
_cell.length_a   1.000
_cell.length_b   1.000
_cell.length_c   1.000
_cell.angle_alpha   90.00
_cell.angle_beta   90.00
_cell.angle_gamma   90.00
#
_symmetry.space_group_name_H-M   'P 1'
#
loop_
_entity.id
_entity.type
_entity.pdbx_description
1 polymer ?
#
loop_
_entity_poly.entity_id
_entity_poly.type
_entity_poly.pdbx_seq_one_letter_code
_entity_poly.pdbx_strand_id
1 'polypeptide(L)'
;MLTLLNLLSAVTLLIWGTHIVRTGILRVYGSNLRQVIGQNMSKRWLAFVAGILVTAMVQSSNATAMLVTSFVGQGLMGLMPALATMLGADVGTALMARVLTFDLSWLSPLLIFLGVIFFLSRKQTRAGQMGRVGIGLGLIILALQLIVEAAGPITHAQGVKVLFASLTGDILLDALVGALFAMISYSSLAAVLLTATLAGAGVIGLHVAIGLVIGANIGSGVLAFLSTSMQNAAGRQVALGSLLYKLIGLLLIIPVLDPLVGWMDGLDYSAQGMVITFHLLYNVSRCLILLPTIGPMARLCAWLLPEQAETNGKAKPRHLDLAALATPSLALANAARETLRLGDLIDNMLTAMLEVLRGKQTAITQEMRSLSDDVEALYSAIKLYLAQMPREDLSEQDSRRWAEIIELSINLKLAGDLIERMLRKVQQQKTSQRRQFSEVGLEELAGLHTQLIANLRLGLSVFLSADPESARQLLREKRRFRAQERRLAHAHVSRLQRKIVQSLETSSLHLELIADMKRLNSLFCSSAYVVLETSDTGALSAEDIADITHSP
;
A
#
# COMPACT_ATOMS: atom_id res chain seq x y z
N MET A 1 28.18 -20.24 -26.16
CA MET A 1 26.78 -20.32 -25.68
C MET A 1 26.70 -20.51 -24.18
N LEU A 2 27.36 -21.53 -23.59
CA LEU A 2 27.32 -21.80 -22.15
C LEU A 2 27.80 -20.62 -21.28
N THR A 3 28.88 -19.94 -21.66
CA THR A 3 29.39 -18.76 -20.93
C THR A 3 28.38 -17.62 -20.86
N LEU A 4 27.67 -17.34 -21.96
CA LEU A 4 26.63 -16.31 -22.00
C LEU A 4 25.42 -16.71 -21.15
N LEU A 5 25.02 -17.99 -21.18
CA LEU A 5 23.96 -18.51 -20.33
C LEU A 5 24.31 -18.43 -18.84
N ASN A 6 25.56 -18.73 -18.47
CA ASN A 6 26.05 -18.59 -17.10
C ASN A 6 26.06 -17.13 -16.63
N LEU A 7 26.45 -16.20 -17.51
CA LEU A 7 26.39 -14.78 -17.20
C LEU A 7 24.93 -14.31 -17.01
N LEU A 8 24.03 -14.69 -17.92
CA LEU A 8 22.60 -14.34 -17.83
C LEU A 8 21.94 -14.95 -16.59
N SER A 9 22.28 -16.20 -16.22
CA SER A 9 21.75 -16.85 -15.02
C SER A 9 22.26 -16.17 -13.75
N ALA A 10 23.54 -15.80 -13.69
CA ALA A 10 24.11 -15.06 -12.56
C ALA A 10 23.49 -13.66 -12.41
N VAL A 11 23.28 -12.94 -13.53
CA VAL A 11 22.57 -11.64 -13.53
C VAL A 11 21.13 -11.81 -13.04
N THR A 12 20.43 -12.85 -13.50
CA THR A 12 19.06 -13.12 -13.05
C THR A 12 19.01 -13.46 -11.56
N LEU A 13 20.00 -14.21 -11.06
CA LEU A 13 20.13 -14.55 -9.65
C LEU A 13 20.42 -13.31 -8.78
N LEU A 14 21.22 -12.36 -9.28
CA LEU A 14 21.43 -11.06 -8.66
C LEU A 14 20.12 -10.27 -8.53
N ILE A 15 19.37 -10.14 -9.63
CA ILE A 15 18.08 -9.43 -9.65
C ILE A 15 17.10 -10.10 -8.68
N TRP A 16 16.99 -11.42 -8.73
CA TRP A 16 16.12 -12.19 -7.85
C TRP A 16 16.51 -12.05 -6.37
N GLY A 17 17.80 -12.10 -6.07
CA GLY A 17 18.32 -11.85 -4.72
C GLY A 17 17.88 -10.48 -4.18
N THR A 18 18.06 -9.41 -4.97
CA THR A 18 17.61 -8.05 -4.57
C THR A 18 16.09 -7.97 -4.37
N HIS A 19 15.31 -8.68 -5.20
CA HIS A 19 13.86 -8.75 -5.05
C HIS A 19 13.45 -9.47 -3.74
N ILE A 20 14.09 -10.59 -3.42
CA ILE A 20 13.86 -11.37 -2.21
C ILE A 20 14.15 -10.53 -0.96
N VAL A 21 15.29 -9.83 -0.92
CA VAL A 21 15.66 -8.96 0.21
C VAL A 21 14.62 -7.87 0.41
N ARG A 22 14.30 -7.13 -0.66
CA ARG A 22 13.30 -6.05 -0.63
C ARG A 22 11.95 -6.52 -0.06
N THR A 23 11.43 -7.63 -0.59
CA THR A 23 10.12 -8.16 -0.16
C THR A 23 10.15 -8.72 1.25
N GLY A 24 11.23 -9.40 1.65
CA GLY A 24 11.40 -9.90 3.02
C GLY A 24 11.45 -8.76 4.05
N ILE A 25 12.20 -7.70 3.77
CA ILE A 25 12.31 -6.54 4.67
C ILE A 25 10.99 -5.79 4.78
N LEU A 26 10.28 -5.57 3.67
CA LEU A 26 8.96 -4.92 3.70
C LEU A 26 7.91 -5.73 4.47
N ARG A 27 8.01 -7.07 4.47
CA ARG A 27 7.12 -7.93 5.27
C ARG A 27 7.42 -7.86 6.76
N VAL A 28 8.69 -7.78 7.16
CA VAL A 28 9.08 -7.74 8.58
C VAL A 28 8.95 -6.34 9.17
N TYR A 29 9.45 -5.33 8.47
CA TYR A 29 9.64 -3.97 8.98
C TYR A 29 8.80 -2.91 8.27
N GLY A 30 7.91 -3.27 7.34
CA GLY A 30 7.15 -2.30 6.54
C GLY A 30 6.41 -1.24 7.36
N SER A 31 5.78 -1.63 8.48
CA SER A 31 5.12 -0.69 9.41
C SER A 31 6.12 0.23 10.12
N ASN A 32 7.23 -0.32 10.63
CA ASN A 32 8.31 0.45 11.28
C ASN A 32 8.95 1.45 10.32
N LEU A 33 9.24 1.03 9.09
CA LEU A 33 9.82 1.88 8.06
C LEU A 33 8.90 3.06 7.72
N ARG A 34 7.59 2.81 7.61
CA ARG A 34 6.59 3.87 7.44
C ARG A 34 6.52 4.80 8.64
N GLN A 35 6.64 4.29 9.86
CA GLN A 35 6.69 5.12 11.07
C GLN A 35 7.91 6.04 11.08
N VAL A 36 9.08 5.57 10.65
CA VAL A 36 10.30 6.39 10.53
C VAL A 36 10.10 7.53 9.53
N ILE A 37 9.45 7.28 8.39
CA ILE A 37 9.12 8.35 7.43
C ILE A 37 8.06 9.29 8.04
N GLY A 38 7.04 8.73 8.68
CA GLY A 38 5.90 9.44 9.29
C GLY A 38 6.25 10.35 10.47
N GLN A 39 7.24 10.01 11.29
CA GLN A 39 7.65 10.86 12.40
C GLN A 39 8.48 12.08 11.95
N ASN A 40 9.03 12.03 10.74
CA ASN A 40 9.97 13.02 10.22
C ASN A 40 9.36 13.93 9.13
N MET A 41 8.02 13.98 9.03
CA MET A 41 7.29 14.65 7.94
C MET A 41 7.43 16.18 7.90
N SER A 42 7.84 16.83 9.00
CA SER A 42 7.82 18.30 9.11
C SER A 42 9.18 18.97 8.83
N LYS A 43 10.30 18.24 8.93
CA LYS A 43 11.66 18.81 8.79
C LYS A 43 12.40 18.15 7.62
N ARG A 44 12.83 18.97 6.64
CA ARG A 44 13.51 18.53 5.41
C ARG A 44 14.75 17.66 5.69
N TRP A 45 15.58 18.05 6.66
CA TRP A 45 16.77 17.29 7.02
C TRP A 45 16.45 15.92 7.61
N LEU A 46 15.48 15.86 8.54
CA LEU A 46 15.05 14.58 9.11
C LEU A 46 14.41 13.68 8.06
N ALA A 47 13.64 14.25 7.14
CA ALA A 47 13.05 13.54 6.02
C ALA A 47 14.13 12.96 5.07
N PHE A 48 15.22 13.70 4.83
CA PHE A 48 16.39 13.24 4.08
C PHE A 48 17.08 12.06 4.77
N VAL A 49 17.41 12.19 6.06
CA VAL A 49 18.04 11.10 6.83
C VAL A 49 17.13 9.87 6.90
N ALA A 50 15.82 10.06 7.09
CA ALA A 50 14.84 8.97 7.04
C ALA A 50 14.87 8.24 5.69
N GLY A 51 15.02 8.98 4.59
CA GLY A 51 15.20 8.41 3.25
C GLY A 51 16.44 7.54 3.14
N ILE A 52 17.58 8.01 3.65
CA ILE A 52 18.83 7.22 3.69
C ILE A 52 18.60 5.91 4.44
N LEU A 53 18.09 5.99 5.67
CA LEU A 53 17.93 4.83 6.54
C LEU A 53 16.94 3.81 5.98
N VAL A 54 15.78 4.27 5.52
CA VAL A 54 14.73 3.39 4.98
C VAL A 54 15.20 2.73 3.69
N THR A 55 15.82 3.48 2.77
CA THR A 55 16.31 2.89 1.54
C THR A 55 17.51 1.98 1.74
N ALA A 56 18.45 2.32 2.63
CA ALA A 56 19.57 1.45 2.95
C ALA A 56 19.08 0.13 3.57
N MET A 57 18.06 0.19 4.44
CA MET A 57 17.46 -1.01 5.02
C MET A 57 16.72 -1.82 3.96
N VAL A 58 15.80 -1.23 3.21
CA VAL A 58 14.99 -1.96 2.18
C VAL A 58 15.82 -2.35 0.95
N GLN A 59 16.95 -1.68 0.73
CA GLN A 59 17.81 -1.77 -0.45
C GLN A 59 17.12 -1.38 -1.76
N SER A 60 16.06 -0.57 -1.67
CA SER A 60 15.29 -0.16 -2.86
C SER A 60 14.75 1.25 -2.72
N SER A 61 15.31 2.17 -3.51
CA SER A 61 14.80 3.54 -3.63
C SER A 61 13.39 3.56 -4.22
N ASN A 62 13.05 2.63 -5.13
CA ASN A 62 11.70 2.53 -5.69
C ASN A 62 10.66 2.14 -4.63
N ALA A 63 10.99 1.19 -3.74
CA ALA A 63 10.11 0.87 -2.61
C ALA A 63 9.94 2.08 -1.70
N THR A 64 11.01 2.82 -1.43
CA THR A 64 10.95 4.04 -0.63
C THR A 64 10.11 5.12 -1.33
N ALA A 65 10.21 5.25 -2.65
CA ALA A 65 9.40 6.16 -3.45
C ALA A 65 7.93 5.84 -3.32
N MET A 66 7.56 4.57 -3.47
CA MET A 66 6.19 4.09 -3.27
C MET A 66 5.63 4.41 -1.86
N LEU A 67 6.45 4.28 -0.81
CA LEU A 67 6.05 4.66 0.55
C LEU A 67 5.81 6.17 0.66
N VAL A 68 6.76 6.98 0.17
CA VAL A 68 6.68 8.45 0.26
C VAL A 68 5.52 9.00 -0.57
N THR A 69 5.33 8.50 -1.80
CA THR A 69 4.23 8.93 -2.67
C THR A 69 2.88 8.61 -2.05
N SER A 70 2.76 7.49 -1.34
CA SER A 70 1.57 7.11 -0.58
C SER A 70 1.25 8.09 0.56
N PHE A 71 2.26 8.50 1.33
CA PHE A 71 2.07 9.49 2.40
C PHE A 71 1.67 10.87 1.85
N VAL A 72 2.29 11.30 0.75
CA VAL A 72 1.92 12.54 0.08
C VAL A 72 0.52 12.46 -0.51
N GLY A 73 0.18 11.34 -1.14
CA GLY A 73 -1.14 11.12 -1.71
C GLY A 73 -2.27 11.12 -0.66
N GLN A 74 -1.99 10.68 0.56
CA GLN A 74 -2.93 10.74 1.69
C GLN A 74 -2.96 12.11 2.39
N GLY A 75 -2.20 13.10 1.93
CA GLY A 75 -2.10 14.41 2.57
C GLY A 75 -1.35 14.41 3.91
N LEU A 76 -0.68 13.31 4.25
CA LEU A 76 0.07 13.15 5.51
C LEU A 76 1.45 13.81 5.44
N MET A 77 2.03 13.90 4.24
CA MET A 77 3.35 14.49 3.98
C MET A 77 3.24 15.59 2.93
N GLY A 78 3.91 16.72 3.17
CA GLY A 78 4.07 17.75 2.14
C GLY A 78 5.08 17.34 1.06
N LEU A 79 4.94 17.91 -0.14
CA LEU A 79 5.83 17.65 -1.27
C LEU A 79 7.32 17.93 -0.96
N MET A 80 7.63 19.00 -0.22
CA MET A 80 9.02 19.37 0.08
C MET A 80 9.75 18.31 0.95
N PRO A 81 9.23 17.90 2.12
CA PRO A 81 9.77 16.76 2.86
C PRO A 81 9.90 15.49 2.01
N ALA A 82 8.90 15.19 1.17
CA ALA A 82 8.92 14.00 0.32
C ALA A 82 10.08 14.01 -0.69
N LEU A 83 10.32 15.16 -1.34
CA LEU A 83 11.47 15.34 -2.22
C LEU A 83 12.81 15.21 -1.46
N ALA A 84 12.87 15.70 -0.21
CA ALA A 84 14.04 15.50 0.64
C ALA A 84 14.29 14.01 0.93
N THR A 85 13.23 13.26 1.27
CA THR A 85 13.31 11.80 1.47
C THR A 85 13.76 11.09 0.21
N MET A 86 13.36 11.55 -0.98
CA MET A 86 13.81 10.97 -2.24
C MET A 86 15.28 11.21 -2.55
N LEU A 87 15.81 12.39 -2.25
CA LEU A 87 17.26 12.61 -2.29
C LEU A 87 17.99 11.69 -1.31
N GLY A 88 17.47 11.54 -0.09
CA GLY A 88 18.04 10.62 0.90
C GLY A 88 18.03 9.16 0.44
N ALA A 89 16.94 8.73 -0.19
CA ALA A 89 16.79 7.37 -0.72
C ALA A 89 17.86 7.02 -1.75
N ASP A 90 18.24 7.97 -2.59
CA ASP A 90 19.28 7.76 -3.59
C ASP A 90 20.66 7.52 -2.93
N VAL A 91 20.97 8.28 -1.86
CA VAL A 91 22.17 8.06 -1.04
C VAL A 91 22.12 6.70 -0.33
N GLY A 92 20.96 6.31 0.21
CA GLY A 92 20.76 5.01 0.86
C GLY A 92 21.04 3.83 -0.10
N THR A 93 20.63 3.94 -1.36
CA THR A 93 20.91 2.92 -2.39
C THR A 93 22.41 2.82 -2.67
N ALA A 94 23.10 3.97 -2.77
CA ALA A 94 24.54 3.99 -3.01
C ALA A 94 25.36 3.47 -1.81
N LEU A 95 24.91 3.76 -0.58
CA LEU A 95 25.50 3.19 0.63
C LEU A 95 25.40 1.66 0.62
N MET A 96 24.25 1.12 0.25
CA MET A 96 24.07 -0.33 0.19
C MET A 96 24.92 -0.99 -0.90
N ALA A 97 25.09 -0.34 -2.06
CA ALA A 97 26.00 -0.83 -3.10
C ALA A 97 27.44 -0.98 -2.58
N ARG A 98 27.91 -0.02 -1.75
CA ARG A 98 29.21 -0.13 -1.08
C ARG A 98 29.26 -1.26 -0.07
N VAL A 99 28.22 -1.45 0.73
CA VAL A 99 28.18 -2.53 1.72
C VAL A 99 28.18 -3.92 1.06
N LEU A 100 27.46 -4.11 -0.05
CA LEU A 100 27.37 -5.39 -0.77
C LEU A 100 28.64 -5.75 -1.56
N THR A 101 29.57 -4.82 -1.73
CA THR A 101 30.84 -5.03 -2.46
C THR A 101 32.04 -5.22 -1.53
N PHE A 102 31.83 -5.23 -0.21
CA PHE A 102 32.85 -5.77 0.70
C PHE A 102 33.04 -7.28 0.45
N ASP A 103 34.24 -7.78 0.76
CA ASP A 103 34.52 -9.22 0.68
C ASP A 103 33.76 -9.99 1.75
N LEU A 104 32.52 -10.34 1.40
CA LEU A 104 31.57 -11.11 2.20
C LEU A 104 31.38 -12.51 1.61
N SER A 105 32.35 -12.98 0.82
CA SER A 105 32.28 -14.24 0.08
C SER A 105 31.97 -15.43 0.99
N TRP A 106 32.64 -15.52 2.15
CA TRP A 106 32.43 -16.55 3.16
C TRP A 106 31.02 -16.52 3.79
N LEU A 107 30.37 -15.36 3.80
CA LEU A 107 29.07 -15.16 4.43
C LEU A 107 27.92 -15.68 3.56
N SER A 108 28.11 -15.71 2.23
CA SER A 108 27.12 -16.18 1.26
C SER A 108 26.59 -17.61 1.56
N PRO A 109 27.42 -18.66 1.64
CA PRO A 109 26.93 -20.02 1.88
C PRO A 109 26.23 -20.15 3.24
N LEU A 110 26.70 -19.44 4.27
CA LEU A 110 26.09 -19.44 5.60
C LEU A 110 24.69 -18.80 5.58
N LEU A 111 24.55 -17.64 4.92
CA LEU A 111 23.28 -16.93 4.79
C LEU A 111 22.25 -17.74 4.00
N ILE A 112 22.68 -18.41 2.92
CA ILE A 112 21.79 -19.29 2.14
C ILE A 112 21.36 -20.48 2.99
N PHE A 113 22.31 -21.19 3.62
CA PHE A 113 22.03 -22.39 4.40
C PHE A 113 21.06 -22.12 5.57
N LEU A 114 21.41 -21.17 6.44
CA LEU A 114 20.55 -20.81 7.58
C LEU A 114 19.24 -20.17 7.10
N GLY A 115 19.31 -19.34 6.07
CA GLY A 115 18.14 -18.68 5.49
C GLY A 115 17.09 -19.66 4.99
N VAL A 116 17.51 -20.72 4.28
CA VAL A 116 16.62 -21.80 3.81
C VAL A 116 16.00 -22.56 4.97
N ILE A 117 16.77 -22.92 6.01
CA ILE A 117 16.26 -23.60 7.20
C ILE A 117 15.16 -22.76 7.85
N PHE A 118 15.44 -21.50 8.19
CA PHE A 118 14.47 -20.64 8.85
C PHE A 118 13.24 -20.36 7.98
N PHE A 119 13.44 -20.10 6.69
CA PHE A 119 12.34 -19.80 5.78
C PHE A 119 11.42 -21.01 5.60
N LEU A 120 11.96 -22.20 5.34
CA LEU A 120 11.14 -23.40 5.13
C LEU A 120 10.44 -23.87 6.42
N SER A 121 11.11 -23.77 7.58
CA SER A 121 10.52 -24.20 8.85
C SER A 121 9.46 -23.24 9.39
N ARG A 122 9.54 -21.93 9.10
CA ARG A 122 8.66 -20.93 9.72
C ARG A 122 8.24 -19.79 8.79
N LYS A 123 7.81 -20.11 7.57
CA LYS A 123 7.49 -19.17 6.46
C LYS A 123 6.75 -17.90 6.89
N GLN A 124 5.71 -18.00 7.72
CA GLN A 124 4.85 -16.86 8.09
C GLN A 124 5.31 -16.08 9.33
N THR A 125 6.41 -16.49 9.96
CA THR A 125 6.94 -15.79 11.15
C THR A 125 7.98 -14.75 10.75
N ARG A 126 8.25 -13.79 11.64
CA ARG A 126 9.37 -12.84 11.48
C ARG A 126 10.70 -13.57 11.25
N ALA A 127 10.96 -14.68 11.95
CA ALA A 127 12.17 -15.47 11.78
C ALA A 127 12.28 -16.07 10.37
N GLY A 128 11.19 -16.61 9.82
CA GLY A 128 11.18 -17.14 8.45
C GLY A 128 11.38 -16.05 7.40
N GLN A 129 10.75 -14.89 7.57
CA GLN A 129 10.95 -13.76 6.66
C GLN A 129 12.38 -13.16 6.77
N MET A 130 13.00 -13.16 7.95
CA MET A 130 14.43 -12.84 8.10
C MET A 130 15.32 -13.91 7.44
N GLY A 131 14.93 -15.19 7.49
CA GLY A 131 15.56 -16.26 6.74
C GLY A 131 15.51 -15.99 5.22
N ARG A 132 14.35 -15.56 4.70
CA ARG A 132 14.18 -15.12 3.32
C ARG A 132 15.13 -13.98 2.95
N VAL A 133 15.29 -12.98 3.82
CA VAL A 133 16.27 -11.90 3.62
C VAL A 133 17.70 -12.45 3.55
N GLY A 134 18.06 -13.38 4.44
CA GLY A 134 19.34 -14.09 4.40
C GLY A 134 19.60 -14.79 3.08
N ILE A 135 18.63 -15.57 2.57
CA ILE A 135 18.71 -16.20 1.25
C ILE A 135 19.01 -15.16 0.17
N GLY A 136 18.24 -14.06 0.14
CA GLY A 136 18.41 -13.01 -0.87
C GLY A 136 19.81 -12.37 -0.83
N LEU A 137 20.32 -12.03 0.35
CA LEU A 137 21.67 -11.47 0.52
C LEU A 137 22.75 -12.47 0.10
N GLY A 138 22.62 -13.74 0.50
CA GLY A 138 23.56 -14.78 0.11
C GLY A 138 23.57 -15.03 -1.39
N LEU A 139 22.40 -15.02 -2.04
CA LEU A 139 22.28 -15.11 -3.51
C LEU A 139 22.90 -13.91 -4.22
N ILE A 140 22.73 -12.69 -3.70
CA ILE A 140 23.38 -11.50 -4.27
C ILE A 140 24.91 -11.69 -4.29
N ILE A 141 25.50 -12.05 -3.14
CA ILE A 141 26.96 -12.23 -3.03
C ILE A 141 27.43 -13.36 -3.95
N LEU A 142 26.71 -14.48 -4.00
CA LEU A 142 27.03 -15.61 -4.89
C LEU A 142 26.94 -15.20 -6.37
N ALA A 143 25.90 -14.45 -6.75
CA ALA A 143 25.74 -13.97 -8.12
C ALA A 143 26.91 -13.10 -8.57
N LEU A 144 27.42 -12.22 -7.69
CA LEU A 144 28.55 -11.36 -8.02
C LEU A 144 29.80 -12.20 -8.31
N GLN A 145 30.06 -13.26 -7.56
CA GLN A 145 31.17 -14.20 -7.83
C GLN A 145 30.98 -14.91 -9.17
N LEU A 146 29.78 -15.45 -9.42
CA LEU A 146 29.45 -16.14 -10.67
C LEU A 146 29.56 -15.21 -11.89
N ILE A 147 29.24 -13.93 -11.76
CA ILE A 147 29.43 -12.93 -12.82
C ILE A 147 30.91 -12.76 -13.14
N VAL A 148 31.79 -12.63 -12.13
CA VAL A 148 33.24 -12.52 -12.34
C VAL A 148 33.78 -13.76 -13.05
N GLU A 149 33.42 -14.94 -12.56
CA GLU A 149 33.84 -16.22 -13.14
C GLU A 149 33.37 -16.40 -14.60
N ALA A 150 32.10 -16.07 -14.89
CA ALA A 150 31.55 -16.15 -16.23
C ALA A 150 32.11 -15.08 -17.18
N ALA A 151 32.52 -13.92 -16.64
CA ALA A 151 33.09 -12.81 -17.40
C ALA A 151 34.54 -13.04 -17.83
N GLY A 152 35.33 -13.82 -17.08
CA GLY A 152 36.74 -14.09 -17.38
C GLY A 152 36.98 -14.53 -18.84
N PRO A 153 36.36 -15.63 -19.31
CA PRO A 153 36.54 -16.12 -20.69
C PRO A 153 36.03 -15.15 -21.77
N ILE A 154 35.11 -14.25 -21.42
CA ILE A 154 34.50 -13.29 -22.34
C ILE A 154 35.51 -12.19 -22.72
N THR A 155 36.42 -11.82 -21.82
CA THR A 155 37.48 -10.83 -22.09
C THR A 155 38.50 -11.29 -23.15
N HIS A 156 38.54 -12.58 -23.49
CA HIS A 156 39.43 -13.15 -24.50
C HIS A 156 38.75 -13.36 -25.86
N ALA A 157 37.42 -13.34 -25.94
CA ALA A 157 36.68 -13.56 -27.19
C ALA A 157 36.45 -12.25 -27.96
N GLN A 158 37.00 -12.15 -29.18
CA GLN A 158 36.93 -10.93 -30.00
C GLN A 158 35.49 -10.44 -30.27
N GLY A 159 34.50 -11.35 -30.40
CA GLY A 159 33.11 -10.98 -30.72
C GLY A 159 32.37 -10.21 -29.62
N VAL A 160 32.71 -10.42 -28.34
CA VAL A 160 32.06 -9.68 -27.23
C VAL A 160 32.75 -8.33 -26.99
N LYS A 161 34.07 -8.27 -27.21
CA LYS A 161 34.78 -6.98 -27.28
C LYS A 161 34.19 -6.08 -28.37
N VAL A 162 33.71 -6.60 -29.50
CA VAL A 162 33.09 -5.78 -30.56
C VAL A 162 31.72 -5.21 -30.14
N LEU A 163 30.88 -5.99 -29.44
CA LEU A 163 29.59 -5.50 -28.91
C LEU A 163 29.76 -4.45 -27.81
N PHE A 164 30.78 -4.58 -26.95
CA PHE A 164 31.10 -3.58 -25.94
C PHE A 164 31.99 -2.44 -26.47
N ALA A 165 32.73 -2.63 -27.57
CA ALA A 165 33.49 -1.58 -28.25
C ALA A 165 32.59 -0.65 -29.09
N SER A 166 31.36 -1.08 -29.42
CA SER A 166 30.33 -0.16 -29.96
C SER A 166 29.72 0.77 -28.91
N LEU A 167 29.99 0.57 -27.60
CA LEU A 167 29.79 1.61 -26.59
C LEU A 167 30.99 2.56 -26.72
N THR A 168 30.80 3.60 -27.51
CA THR A 168 31.86 4.51 -27.98
C THR A 168 32.43 5.42 -26.89
N GLY A 169 32.07 5.22 -25.62
CA GLY A 169 32.30 6.18 -24.53
C GLY A 169 31.39 7.41 -24.63
N ASP A 170 30.32 7.35 -25.44
CA ASP A 170 29.28 8.37 -25.44
C ASP A 170 28.45 8.24 -24.17
N ILE A 171 28.62 9.20 -23.26
CA ILE A 171 27.97 9.22 -21.96
C ILE A 171 26.43 9.15 -22.06
N LEU A 172 25.81 9.75 -23.09
CA LEU A 172 24.36 9.70 -23.25
C LEU A 172 23.89 8.30 -23.63
N LEU A 173 24.64 7.62 -24.52
CA LEU A 173 24.35 6.25 -24.92
C LEU A 173 24.55 5.28 -23.76
N ASP A 174 25.67 5.40 -23.03
CA ASP A 174 25.99 4.56 -21.88
C ASP A 174 24.95 4.76 -20.75
N ALA A 175 24.55 6.01 -20.50
CA ALA A 175 23.48 6.32 -19.56
C ALA A 175 22.12 5.76 -20.02
N LEU A 176 21.80 5.79 -21.31
CA LEU A 176 20.57 5.19 -21.82
C LEU A 176 20.56 3.67 -21.61
N VAL A 177 21.66 2.98 -21.90
CA VAL A 177 21.80 1.53 -21.68
C VAL A 177 21.68 1.19 -20.20
N GLY A 178 22.34 1.96 -19.32
CA GLY A 178 22.24 1.78 -17.87
C GLY A 178 20.83 2.00 -17.35
N ALA A 179 20.13 3.02 -17.87
CA ALA A 179 18.74 3.29 -17.53
C ALA A 179 17.81 2.15 -17.95
N LEU A 180 17.97 1.65 -19.18
CA LEU A 180 17.20 0.54 -19.70
C LEU A 180 17.41 -0.73 -18.87
N PHE A 181 18.65 -1.04 -18.52
CA PHE A 181 18.95 -2.19 -17.68
C PHE A 181 18.33 -2.07 -16.29
N ALA A 182 18.42 -0.90 -15.64
CA ALA A 182 17.77 -0.66 -14.35
C ALA A 182 16.24 -0.77 -14.41
N MET A 183 15.62 -0.35 -15.52
CA MET A 183 14.18 -0.50 -15.74
C MET A 183 13.78 -1.97 -15.94
N ILE A 184 14.49 -2.71 -16.80
CA ILE A 184 14.21 -4.13 -17.08
C ILE A 184 14.40 -4.98 -15.81
N SER A 185 15.43 -4.70 -15.03
CA SER A 185 15.71 -5.38 -13.76
C SER A 185 14.85 -4.89 -12.59
N TYR A 186 14.06 -3.83 -12.78
CA TYR A 186 13.33 -3.14 -11.70
C TYR A 186 14.22 -2.75 -10.50
N SER A 187 15.54 -2.59 -10.72
CA SER A 187 16.55 -2.42 -9.67
C SER A 187 17.78 -1.68 -10.17
N SER A 188 17.94 -0.42 -9.77
CA SER A 188 19.19 0.32 -10.01
C SER A 188 20.37 -0.23 -9.22
N LEU A 189 20.13 -0.82 -8.05
CA LEU A 189 21.20 -1.47 -7.27
C LEU A 189 21.80 -2.66 -8.02
N ALA A 190 20.95 -3.52 -8.60
CA ALA A 190 21.42 -4.66 -9.40
C ALA A 190 22.20 -4.18 -10.63
N ALA A 191 21.73 -3.11 -11.29
CA ALA A 191 22.44 -2.46 -12.40
C ALA A 191 23.84 -1.98 -11.98
N VAL A 192 23.93 -1.21 -10.90
CA VAL A 192 25.21 -0.68 -10.40
C VAL A 192 26.17 -1.80 -10.00
N LEU A 193 25.69 -2.83 -9.31
CA LEU A 193 26.52 -3.96 -8.89
C LEU A 193 27.03 -4.76 -10.10
N LEU A 194 26.18 -5.03 -11.09
CA LEU A 194 26.60 -5.69 -12.33
C LEU A 194 27.67 -4.87 -13.05
N THR A 195 27.42 -3.57 -13.25
CA THR A 195 28.35 -2.67 -13.91
C THR A 195 29.70 -2.61 -13.20
N ALA A 196 29.71 -2.47 -11.87
CA ALA A 196 30.94 -2.44 -11.09
C ALA A 196 31.71 -3.77 -11.20
N THR A 197 31.01 -4.90 -11.16
CA THR A 197 31.62 -6.23 -11.28
C THR A 197 32.22 -6.46 -12.68
N LEU A 198 31.51 -6.05 -13.75
CA LEU A 198 32.03 -6.14 -15.12
C LEU A 198 33.25 -5.23 -15.34
N ALA A 199 33.28 -4.05 -14.72
CA ALA A 199 34.44 -3.16 -14.75
C ALA A 199 35.62 -3.78 -13.99
N GLY A 200 35.38 -4.36 -12.81
CA GLY A 200 36.40 -5.09 -12.04
C GLY A 200 36.99 -6.28 -12.78
N ALA A 201 36.17 -6.99 -13.57
CA ALA A 201 36.61 -8.08 -14.42
C ALA A 201 37.28 -7.62 -15.73
N GLY A 202 37.39 -6.31 -15.99
CA GLY A 202 38.00 -5.76 -17.21
C GLY A 202 37.17 -5.97 -18.49
N VAL A 203 35.87 -6.27 -18.37
CA VAL A 203 34.97 -6.44 -19.52
C VAL A 203 34.60 -5.09 -20.13
N ILE A 204 34.39 -4.08 -19.29
CA ILE A 204 34.05 -2.71 -19.69
C ILE A 204 35.05 -1.74 -19.05
N GLY A 205 35.36 -0.66 -19.77
CA GLY A 205 36.23 0.41 -19.27
C GLY A 205 35.54 1.27 -18.20
N LEU A 206 36.34 1.99 -17.41
CA LEU A 206 35.85 2.85 -16.32
C LEU A 206 34.88 3.93 -16.82
N HIS A 207 35.15 4.54 -17.97
CA HIS A 207 34.29 5.55 -18.61
C HIS A 207 32.88 5.00 -18.87
N VAL A 208 32.79 3.85 -19.54
CA VAL A 208 31.52 3.17 -19.86
C VAL A 208 30.80 2.76 -18.59
N ALA A 209 31.53 2.24 -17.60
CA ALA A 209 30.96 1.84 -16.32
C ALA A 209 30.33 3.02 -15.56
N ILE A 210 30.97 4.19 -15.57
CA ILE A 210 30.43 5.39 -14.95
C ILE A 210 29.16 5.87 -15.68
N GLY A 211 29.16 5.88 -17.01
CA GLY A 211 27.98 6.21 -17.81
C GLY A 211 26.78 5.31 -17.49
N LEU A 212 27.00 4.00 -17.45
CA LEU A 212 26.00 3.00 -17.05
C LEU A 212 25.46 3.24 -15.64
N VAL A 213 26.32 3.58 -14.66
CA VAL A 213 25.90 3.88 -13.28
C VAL A 213 25.03 5.14 -13.20
N ILE A 214 25.39 6.20 -13.93
CA ILE A 214 24.56 7.41 -14.01
C ILE A 214 23.20 7.07 -14.62
N GLY A 215 23.21 6.30 -15.71
CA GLY A 215 22.04 5.74 -16.35
C GLY A 215 21.13 4.96 -15.41
N ALA A 216 21.70 4.04 -14.64
CA ALA A 216 20.96 3.23 -13.68
C ALA A 216 20.18 4.07 -12.66
N ASN A 217 20.76 5.19 -12.20
CA ASN A 217 20.05 6.13 -11.33
C ASN A 217 18.85 6.73 -12.06
N ILE A 218 18.99 7.20 -13.30
CA ILE A 218 17.90 7.75 -14.11
C ILE A 218 16.80 6.70 -14.33
N GLY A 219 17.18 5.48 -14.70
CA GLY A 219 16.25 4.36 -14.90
C GLY A 219 15.36 4.11 -13.69
N SER A 220 15.91 4.17 -12.46
CA SER A 220 15.10 4.08 -11.24
C SER A 220 14.13 5.26 -11.06
N GLY A 221 14.52 6.47 -11.49
CA GLY A 221 13.63 7.63 -11.48
C GLY A 221 12.47 7.49 -12.47
N VAL A 222 12.76 6.99 -13.67
CA VAL A 222 11.74 6.71 -14.70
C VAL A 222 10.77 5.64 -14.19
N LEU A 223 11.30 4.54 -13.63
CA LEU A 223 10.49 3.47 -13.08
C LEU A 223 9.58 3.95 -11.95
N ALA A 224 10.11 4.76 -11.03
CA ALA A 224 9.33 5.37 -9.96
C ALA A 224 8.20 6.24 -10.55
N PHE A 225 8.49 7.09 -11.54
CA PHE A 225 7.48 7.90 -12.20
C PHE A 225 6.38 7.07 -12.88
N LEU A 226 6.75 6.05 -13.66
CA LEU A 226 5.80 5.15 -14.33
C LEU A 226 4.91 4.41 -13.32
N SER A 227 5.49 3.98 -12.20
CA SER A 227 4.76 3.26 -11.13
C SER A 227 3.71 4.12 -10.40
N THR A 228 3.80 5.45 -10.50
CA THR A 228 2.85 6.39 -9.88
C THR A 228 1.70 6.82 -10.80
N SER A 229 1.56 6.23 -11.99
CA SER A 229 0.52 6.59 -12.97
C SER A 229 -0.91 6.55 -12.42
N MET A 230 -1.20 5.64 -11.48
CA MET A 230 -2.50 5.47 -10.83
C MET A 230 -2.68 6.28 -9.53
N GLN A 231 -1.66 7.03 -9.09
CA GLN A 231 -1.71 7.86 -7.88
C GLN A 231 -2.32 9.24 -8.19
N ASN A 232 -2.71 9.97 -7.14
CA ASN A 232 -3.15 11.36 -7.29
C ASN A 232 -1.99 12.29 -7.71
N ALA A 233 -2.34 13.52 -8.10
CA ALA A 233 -1.36 14.47 -8.63
C ALA A 233 -0.21 14.74 -7.64
N ALA A 234 -0.50 14.86 -6.34
CA ALA A 234 0.51 15.04 -5.30
C ALA A 234 1.54 13.89 -5.26
N GLY A 235 1.10 12.62 -5.31
CA GLY A 235 2.00 11.47 -5.39
C GLY A 235 2.85 11.48 -6.67
N ARG A 236 2.25 11.83 -7.81
CA ARG A 236 2.97 11.93 -9.10
C ARG A 236 4.02 13.05 -9.12
N GLN A 237 3.76 14.17 -8.43
CA GLN A 237 4.71 15.28 -8.29
C GLN A 237 5.99 14.85 -7.58
N VAL A 238 5.92 13.97 -6.57
CA VAL A 238 7.10 13.44 -5.87
C VAL A 238 7.98 12.63 -6.81
N ALA A 239 7.38 11.70 -7.56
CA ALA A 239 8.12 10.85 -8.48
C ALA A 239 8.71 11.66 -9.65
N LEU A 240 7.97 12.66 -10.15
CA LEU A 240 8.49 13.62 -11.13
C LEU A 240 9.70 14.38 -10.58
N GLY A 241 9.62 14.93 -9.37
CA GLY A 241 10.72 15.67 -8.79
C GLY A 241 11.97 14.81 -8.56
N SER A 242 11.80 13.55 -8.13
CA SER A 242 12.90 12.58 -8.03
C SER A 242 13.56 12.31 -9.38
N LEU A 243 12.77 12.13 -10.45
CA LEU A 243 13.27 11.98 -11.82
C LEU A 243 14.01 13.23 -12.29
N LEU A 244 13.42 14.42 -12.11
CA LEU A 244 14.04 15.69 -12.50
C LEU A 244 15.37 15.92 -11.80
N TYR A 245 15.49 15.60 -10.50
CA TYR A 245 16.79 15.68 -9.81
C TYR A 245 17.84 14.76 -10.39
N LYS A 246 17.47 13.54 -10.80
CA LYS A 246 18.39 12.60 -11.45
C LYS A 246 18.84 13.12 -12.81
N LEU A 247 17.94 13.72 -13.59
CA LEU A 247 18.25 14.35 -14.87
C LEU A 247 19.15 15.58 -14.71
N ILE A 248 18.89 16.44 -13.72
CA ILE A 248 19.76 17.56 -13.38
C ILE A 248 21.15 17.05 -12.97
N GLY A 249 21.22 15.97 -12.17
CA GLY A 249 22.49 15.33 -11.81
C GLY A 249 23.30 14.87 -13.03
N LEU A 250 22.65 14.27 -14.04
CA LEU A 250 23.29 13.92 -15.31
C LEU A 250 23.84 15.18 -16.01
N LEU A 251 23.03 16.24 -16.12
CA LEU A 251 23.47 17.48 -16.78
C LEU A 251 24.66 18.13 -16.06
N LEU A 252 24.69 18.06 -14.72
CA LEU A 252 25.79 18.61 -13.92
C LEU A 252 27.08 17.80 -14.03
N ILE A 253 27.02 16.48 -14.25
CA ILE A 253 28.23 15.63 -14.31
C ILE A 253 28.87 15.61 -15.70
N ILE A 254 28.11 15.78 -16.79
CA ILE A 254 28.62 15.78 -18.18
C ILE A 254 29.91 16.63 -18.35
N PRO A 255 29.95 17.93 -17.99
CA PRO A 255 31.13 18.77 -18.27
C PRO A 255 32.37 18.41 -17.45
N VAL A 256 32.20 17.67 -16.35
CA VAL A 256 33.29 17.31 -15.43
C VAL A 256 33.66 15.83 -15.50
N LEU A 257 32.97 15.03 -16.33
CA LEU A 257 33.15 13.59 -16.33
C LEU A 257 34.54 13.20 -16.84
N ASP A 258 34.92 13.59 -18.05
CA ASP A 258 36.22 13.20 -18.64
C ASP A 258 37.43 13.54 -17.76
N PRO A 259 37.56 14.78 -17.21
CA PRO A 259 38.66 15.09 -16.31
C PRO A 259 38.57 14.30 -14.98
N LEU A 260 37.37 14.02 -14.49
CA LEU A 260 37.17 13.19 -13.30
C LEU A 260 37.61 11.75 -13.54
N VAL A 261 37.23 11.14 -14.67
CA VAL A 261 37.62 9.76 -14.98
C VAL A 261 39.12 9.68 -15.20
N GLY A 262 39.72 10.63 -15.93
CA GLY A 262 41.18 10.68 -16.10
C GLY A 262 41.93 10.83 -14.77
N TRP A 263 41.41 11.63 -13.83
CA TRP A 263 41.96 11.73 -12.48
C TRP A 263 41.79 10.42 -11.69
N MET A 264 40.62 9.78 -11.78
CA MET A 264 40.33 8.52 -11.10
C MET A 264 41.20 7.38 -11.62
N ASP A 265 41.43 7.29 -12.94
CA ASP A 265 42.25 6.25 -13.57
C ASP A 265 43.73 6.32 -13.13
N GLY A 266 44.18 7.50 -12.69
CA GLY A 266 45.49 7.70 -12.08
C GLY A 266 45.61 7.26 -10.62
N LEU A 267 44.52 6.84 -9.97
CA LEU A 267 44.53 6.33 -8.59
C LEU A 267 44.80 4.82 -8.60
N ASP A 268 45.65 4.33 -7.69
CA ASP A 268 45.92 2.90 -7.52
C ASP A 268 44.76 2.20 -6.78
N TYR A 269 43.62 2.09 -7.45
CA TYR A 269 42.39 1.50 -6.94
C TYR A 269 41.80 0.50 -7.94
N SER A 270 41.05 -0.50 -7.46
CA SER A 270 40.41 -1.43 -8.39
C SER A 270 39.28 -0.75 -9.15
N ALA A 271 39.10 -1.09 -10.44
CA ALA A 271 38.02 -0.52 -11.27
C ALA A 271 36.62 -0.73 -10.64
N GLN A 272 36.37 -1.89 -10.04
CA GLN A 272 35.13 -2.14 -9.27
C GLN A 272 34.98 -1.17 -8.10
N GLY A 273 36.06 -0.98 -7.31
CA GLY A 273 36.08 -0.05 -6.19
C GLY A 273 35.87 1.40 -6.61
N MET A 274 36.44 1.80 -7.74
CA MET A 274 36.27 3.13 -8.34
C MET A 274 34.82 3.39 -8.74
N VAL A 275 34.18 2.45 -9.43
CA VAL A 275 32.77 2.58 -9.88
C VAL A 275 31.82 2.72 -8.69
N ILE A 276 32.01 1.91 -7.64
CA ILE A 276 31.19 1.98 -6.42
C ILE A 276 31.43 3.28 -5.64
N THR A 277 32.69 3.70 -5.53
CA THR A 277 33.04 4.95 -4.84
C THR A 277 32.47 6.15 -5.61
N PHE A 278 32.57 6.14 -6.94
CA PHE A 278 31.92 7.12 -7.80
C PHE A 278 30.40 7.15 -7.56
N HIS A 279 29.72 5.99 -7.55
CA HIS A 279 28.28 5.93 -7.32
C HIS A 279 27.87 6.59 -6.01
N LEU A 280 28.61 6.32 -4.93
CA LEU A 280 28.38 6.92 -3.62
C LEU A 280 28.63 8.43 -3.63
N LEU A 281 29.80 8.87 -4.10
CA LEU A 281 30.16 10.28 -4.16
C LEU A 281 29.24 11.09 -5.08
N TYR A 282 28.87 10.55 -6.24
CA TYR A 282 27.93 11.16 -7.17
C TYR A 282 26.57 11.39 -6.51
N ASN A 283 25.99 10.37 -5.87
CA ASN A 283 24.68 10.53 -5.23
C ASN A 283 24.74 11.47 -4.02
N VAL A 284 25.78 11.36 -3.18
CA VAL A 284 25.96 12.28 -2.03
C VAL A 284 26.12 13.72 -2.50
N SER A 285 27.01 13.96 -3.47
CA SER A 285 27.29 15.31 -3.98
C SER A 285 26.07 15.91 -4.66
N ARG A 286 25.39 15.15 -5.54
CA ARG A 286 24.13 15.57 -6.16
C ARG A 286 23.10 15.95 -5.11
N CYS A 287 22.95 15.13 -4.06
CA CYS A 287 21.99 15.41 -3.01
C CYS A 287 22.34 16.67 -2.22
N LEU A 288 23.60 16.85 -1.81
CA LEU A 288 24.02 18.06 -1.08
C LEU A 288 23.83 19.34 -1.90
N ILE A 289 24.13 19.29 -3.21
CA ILE A 289 23.96 20.42 -4.13
C ILE A 289 22.48 20.75 -4.37
N LEU A 290 21.62 19.73 -4.50
CA LEU A 290 20.20 19.92 -4.85
C LEU A 290 19.26 20.01 -3.64
N LEU A 291 19.71 19.68 -2.42
CA LEU A 291 18.90 19.80 -1.21
C LEU A 291 18.34 21.23 -0.99
N PRO A 292 19.10 22.32 -1.21
CA PRO A 292 18.59 23.68 -1.08
C PRO A 292 17.51 24.04 -2.12
N THR A 293 17.46 23.34 -3.26
CA THR A 293 16.56 23.64 -4.38
C THR A 293 15.19 22.94 -4.29
N ILE A 294 14.91 22.26 -3.17
CA ILE A 294 13.62 21.58 -2.90
C ILE A 294 12.40 22.50 -3.03
N GLY A 295 12.48 23.73 -2.53
CA GLY A 295 11.38 24.68 -2.66
C GLY A 295 11.05 25.00 -4.12
N PRO A 296 12.05 25.47 -4.91
CA PRO A 296 11.90 25.66 -6.35
C PRO A 296 11.43 24.42 -7.10
N MET A 297 12.00 23.25 -6.82
CA MET A 297 11.60 21.99 -7.47
C MET A 297 10.14 21.63 -7.16
N ALA A 298 9.70 21.80 -5.92
CA ALA A 298 8.30 21.56 -5.55
C ALA A 298 7.34 22.45 -6.35
N ARG A 299 7.69 23.72 -6.57
CA ARG A 299 6.90 24.65 -7.41
C ARG A 299 6.91 24.23 -8.87
N LEU A 300 8.07 23.82 -9.40
CA LEU A 300 8.18 23.31 -10.77
C LEU A 300 7.31 22.06 -10.98
N CYS A 301 7.36 21.09 -10.07
CA CYS A 301 6.53 19.89 -10.13
C CYS A 301 5.04 20.22 -10.04
N ALA A 302 4.65 21.13 -9.14
CA ALA A 302 3.26 21.57 -9.02
C ALA A 302 2.76 22.31 -10.26
N TRP A 303 3.65 23.02 -10.96
CA TRP A 303 3.34 23.68 -12.23
C TRP A 303 3.24 22.70 -13.41
N LEU A 304 4.13 21.71 -13.50
CA LEU A 304 4.12 20.68 -14.55
C LEU A 304 2.98 19.67 -14.39
N LEU A 305 2.61 19.35 -13.16
CA LEU A 305 1.53 18.41 -12.81
C LEU A 305 0.57 19.09 -11.81
N PRO A 306 -0.26 20.05 -12.26
CA PRO A 306 -1.17 20.77 -11.38
C PRO A 306 -2.20 19.83 -10.77
N GLU A 307 -2.53 20.10 -9.51
CA GLU A 307 -3.61 19.41 -8.80
C GLU A 307 -4.93 19.84 -9.42
N GLN A 308 -5.65 18.91 -10.06
CA GLN A 308 -6.97 19.21 -10.59
C GLN A 308 -7.94 19.35 -9.40
N ALA A 309 -8.61 20.50 -9.29
CA ALA A 309 -9.73 20.65 -8.38
C ALA A 309 -10.77 19.55 -8.70
N GLU A 310 -11.24 18.84 -7.68
CA GLU A 310 -12.19 17.74 -7.87
C GLU A 310 -13.50 18.27 -8.45
N THR A 311 -13.67 18.15 -9.76
CA THR A 311 -14.82 18.69 -10.50
C THR A 311 -15.95 17.68 -10.73
N ASN A 312 -15.90 16.47 -10.15
CA ASN A 312 -16.98 15.48 -10.31
C ASN A 312 -17.22 14.67 -9.03
N GLY A 313 -18.37 14.87 -8.41
CA GLY A 313 -18.79 14.34 -7.10
C GLY A 313 -19.10 12.84 -7.04
N LYS A 314 -18.17 11.97 -7.46
CA LYS A 314 -18.14 10.56 -7.07
C LYS A 314 -17.05 10.33 -6.03
N ALA A 315 -17.38 9.61 -4.95
CA ALA A 315 -16.45 9.20 -3.92
C ALA A 315 -15.33 8.33 -4.51
N LYS A 316 -14.12 8.89 -4.63
CA LYS A 316 -12.92 8.12 -4.94
C LYS A 316 -12.35 7.47 -3.68
N PRO A 317 -11.72 6.28 -3.77
CA PRO A 317 -11.01 5.69 -2.64
C PRO A 317 -9.94 6.65 -2.12
N ARG A 318 -9.92 6.89 -0.81
CA ARG A 318 -8.95 7.82 -0.19
C ARG A 318 -7.81 7.08 0.48
N HIS A 319 -8.10 5.95 1.12
CA HIS A 319 -7.11 5.22 1.89
C HIS A 319 -6.50 4.03 1.14
N LEU A 320 -7.11 3.57 0.04
CA LEU A 320 -6.67 2.40 -0.72
C LEU A 320 -5.39 2.68 -1.52
N ASP A 321 -4.25 2.58 -0.85
CA ASP A 321 -2.93 2.77 -1.43
C ASP A 321 -2.37 1.46 -2.03
N LEU A 322 -2.23 1.41 -3.34
CA LEU A 322 -1.64 0.25 -4.06
C LEU A 322 -0.20 -0.03 -3.63
N ALA A 323 0.56 0.98 -3.19
CA ALA A 323 1.91 0.75 -2.69
C ALA A 323 1.95 -0.03 -1.36
N ALA A 324 0.87 0.00 -0.59
CA ALA A 324 0.77 -0.76 0.65
C ALA A 324 0.54 -2.26 0.42
N LEU A 325 0.19 -2.72 -0.80
CA LEU A 325 -0.03 -4.14 -1.10
C LEU A 325 1.21 -5.01 -0.83
N ALA A 326 2.41 -4.42 -0.87
CA ALA A 326 3.65 -5.11 -0.51
C ALA A 326 3.80 -5.39 1.01
N THR A 327 2.97 -4.75 1.84
CA THR A 327 2.93 -4.90 3.30
C THR A 327 1.50 -5.25 3.73
N PRO A 328 1.14 -6.55 3.83
CA PRO A 328 -0.24 -6.98 4.02
C PRO A 328 -0.98 -6.34 5.20
N SER A 329 -0.36 -6.32 6.38
CA SER A 329 -0.95 -5.72 7.59
C SER A 329 -1.37 -4.26 7.40
N LEU A 330 -0.60 -3.51 6.60
CA LEU A 330 -0.92 -2.12 6.28
C LEU A 330 -1.99 -2.01 5.20
N ALA A 331 -1.92 -2.83 4.15
CA ALA A 331 -2.99 -2.88 3.15
C ALA A 331 -4.34 -3.16 3.83
N LEU A 332 -4.37 -4.06 4.81
CA LEU A 332 -5.57 -4.34 5.61
C LEU A 332 -5.99 -3.14 6.46
N ALA A 333 -5.05 -2.42 7.09
CA ALA A 333 -5.38 -1.20 7.82
C ALA A 333 -5.98 -0.10 6.91
N ASN A 334 -5.46 0.04 5.69
CA ASN A 334 -6.00 0.94 4.66
C ASN A 334 -7.41 0.55 4.24
N ALA A 335 -7.62 -0.74 3.95
CA ALA A 335 -8.92 -1.28 3.60
C ALA A 335 -9.93 -1.12 4.74
N ALA A 336 -9.52 -1.35 6.00
CA ALA A 336 -10.36 -1.13 7.17
C ALA A 336 -10.81 0.34 7.30
N ARG A 337 -9.91 1.31 7.10
CA ARG A 337 -10.25 2.75 7.09
C ARG A 337 -11.23 3.10 5.98
N GLU A 338 -11.07 2.50 4.81
CA GLU A 338 -12.01 2.70 3.71
C GLU A 338 -13.39 2.06 3.98
N THR A 339 -13.42 0.89 4.63
CA THR A 339 -14.67 0.25 5.09
C THR A 339 -15.39 1.09 6.15
N LEU A 340 -14.67 1.77 7.05
CA LEU A 340 -15.29 2.71 8.00
C LEU A 340 -15.94 3.89 7.28
N ARG A 341 -15.28 4.44 6.26
CA ARG A 341 -15.85 5.51 5.42
C ARG A 341 -17.09 5.02 4.64
N LEU A 342 -17.11 3.76 4.20
CA LEU A 342 -18.32 3.14 3.67
C LEU A 342 -19.43 3.13 4.71
N GLY A 343 -19.12 2.85 5.97
CA GLY A 343 -20.02 2.96 7.12
C GLY A 343 -20.59 4.37 7.32
N ASP A 344 -19.76 5.41 7.18
CA ASP A 344 -20.20 6.81 7.27
C ASP A 344 -21.21 7.16 6.15
N LEU A 345 -21.02 6.63 4.93
CA LEU A 345 -22.00 6.78 3.85
C LEU A 345 -23.35 6.12 4.20
N ILE A 346 -23.32 4.93 4.82
CA ILE A 346 -24.54 4.26 5.29
C ILE A 346 -25.22 5.07 6.41
N ASP A 347 -24.47 5.68 7.33
CA ASP A 347 -25.01 6.58 8.36
C ASP A 347 -25.72 7.80 7.75
N ASN A 348 -25.13 8.40 6.71
CA ASN A 348 -25.74 9.50 5.95
C ASN A 348 -27.02 9.05 5.22
N MET A 349 -27.01 7.88 4.58
CA MET A 349 -28.18 7.31 3.91
C MET A 349 -29.34 7.06 4.89
N LEU A 350 -29.05 6.55 6.09
CA LEU A 350 -30.04 6.40 7.15
C LEU A 350 -30.57 7.76 7.60
N THR A 351 -29.68 8.72 7.87
CA THR A 351 -30.09 10.07 8.32
C THR A 351 -31.02 10.74 7.30
N ALA A 352 -30.69 10.68 6.02
CA ALA A 352 -31.52 11.19 4.93
C ALA A 352 -32.87 10.44 4.84
N MET A 353 -32.88 9.12 5.03
CA MET A 353 -34.12 8.33 5.06
C MET A 353 -35.06 8.78 6.19
N LEU A 354 -34.53 9.10 7.38
CA LEU A 354 -35.33 9.60 8.49
C LEU A 354 -35.98 10.96 8.18
N GLU A 355 -35.27 11.84 7.48
CA GLU A 355 -35.83 13.12 7.03
C GLU A 355 -36.96 12.94 6.01
N VAL A 356 -36.81 12.00 5.08
CA VAL A 356 -37.86 11.65 4.11
C VAL A 356 -39.06 11.03 4.80
N LEU A 357 -38.86 10.16 5.80
CA LEU A 357 -39.94 9.62 6.62
C LEU A 357 -40.74 10.76 7.30
N ARG A 358 -40.06 11.76 7.86
CA ARG A 358 -40.67 12.92 8.54
C ARG A 358 -41.28 13.98 7.61
N GLY A 359 -41.04 13.91 6.29
CA GLY A 359 -41.76 14.73 5.31
C GLY A 359 -41.04 15.96 4.76
N LYS A 360 -39.72 16.09 4.95
CA LYS A 360 -38.93 17.08 4.19
C LYS A 360 -38.74 16.58 2.74
N GLN A 361 -38.98 17.43 1.73
CA GLN A 361 -39.36 17.02 0.37
C GLN A 361 -38.20 16.96 -0.66
N THR A 362 -38.26 15.94 -1.53
CA THR A 362 -37.74 15.78 -2.92
C THR A 362 -36.25 15.94 -3.28
N ALA A 363 -35.51 16.92 -2.76
CA ALA A 363 -34.08 17.12 -3.12
C ALA A 363 -33.18 15.92 -2.74
N ILE A 364 -33.63 15.15 -1.75
CA ILE A 364 -32.98 13.97 -1.20
C ILE A 364 -32.86 12.83 -2.23
N THR A 365 -33.64 12.81 -3.32
CA THR A 365 -33.60 11.69 -4.27
C THR A 365 -32.31 11.64 -5.08
N GLN A 366 -31.82 12.81 -5.50
CA GLN A 366 -30.59 12.90 -6.28
C GLN A 366 -29.37 12.71 -5.38
N GLU A 367 -29.42 13.26 -4.17
CA GLU A 367 -28.42 13.05 -3.12
C GLU A 367 -28.31 11.56 -2.71
N MET A 368 -29.44 10.87 -2.56
CA MET A 368 -29.47 9.44 -2.23
C MET A 368 -28.98 8.55 -3.37
N ARG A 369 -29.26 8.93 -4.63
CA ARG A 369 -28.66 8.26 -5.79
C ARG A 369 -27.15 8.44 -5.80
N SER A 370 -26.64 9.65 -5.55
CA SER A 370 -25.19 9.86 -5.45
C SER A 370 -24.57 9.07 -4.29
N LEU A 371 -25.20 9.03 -3.12
CA LEU A 371 -24.71 8.23 -1.99
C LEU A 371 -24.69 6.72 -2.32
N SER A 372 -25.70 6.22 -3.02
CA SER A 372 -25.74 4.82 -3.46
C SER A 372 -24.65 4.50 -4.49
N ASP A 373 -24.43 5.40 -5.47
CA ASP A 373 -23.33 5.28 -6.44
C ASP A 373 -21.97 5.30 -5.74
N ASP A 374 -21.81 6.13 -4.71
CA ASP A 374 -20.61 6.23 -3.90
C ASP A 374 -20.35 4.96 -3.07
N VAL A 375 -21.40 4.37 -2.48
CA VAL A 375 -21.35 3.07 -1.79
C VAL A 375 -20.87 1.97 -2.73
N GLU A 376 -21.42 1.88 -3.94
CA GLU A 376 -21.03 0.88 -4.93
C GLU A 376 -19.59 1.08 -5.41
N ALA A 377 -19.19 2.33 -5.65
CA ALA A 377 -17.82 2.68 -6.06
C ALA A 377 -16.80 2.31 -4.98
N LEU A 378 -17.04 2.67 -3.72
CA LEU A 378 -16.13 2.35 -2.61
C LEU A 378 -16.10 0.86 -2.31
N TYR A 379 -17.24 0.18 -2.27
CA TYR A 379 -17.30 -1.28 -2.09
C TYR A 379 -16.50 -2.00 -3.19
N SER A 380 -16.72 -1.64 -4.46
CA SER A 380 -15.99 -2.22 -5.57
C SER A 380 -14.49 -1.97 -5.49
N ALA A 381 -14.06 -0.78 -5.07
CA ALA A 381 -12.66 -0.48 -4.86
C ALA A 381 -12.03 -1.29 -3.72
N ILE A 382 -12.71 -1.42 -2.57
CA ILE A 382 -12.26 -2.25 -1.44
C ILE A 382 -12.11 -3.71 -1.88
N LYS A 383 -13.12 -4.26 -2.56
CA LYS A 383 -13.12 -5.63 -3.08
C LYS A 383 -11.96 -5.89 -4.05
N LEU A 384 -11.75 -4.99 -5.02
CA LEU A 384 -10.64 -5.12 -5.99
C LEU A 384 -9.27 -4.94 -5.33
N TYR A 385 -9.17 -4.11 -4.30
CA TYR A 385 -7.94 -3.92 -3.53
C TYR A 385 -7.58 -5.17 -2.73
N LEU A 386 -8.54 -5.73 -1.99
CA LEU A 386 -8.35 -6.96 -1.22
C LEU A 386 -8.09 -8.20 -2.11
N ALA A 387 -8.64 -8.24 -3.32
CA ALA A 387 -8.42 -9.32 -4.27
C ALA A 387 -6.98 -9.37 -4.83
N GLN A 388 -6.24 -8.25 -4.79
CA GLN A 388 -4.84 -8.19 -5.20
C GLN A 388 -3.87 -8.75 -4.14
N MET A 389 -4.36 -9.08 -2.94
CA MET A 389 -3.55 -9.64 -1.87
C MET A 389 -3.49 -11.17 -1.97
N PRO A 390 -2.32 -11.78 -2.22
CA PRO A 390 -2.21 -13.24 -2.26
C PRO A 390 -2.48 -13.83 -0.87
N ARG A 391 -3.44 -14.75 -0.75
CA ARG A 391 -3.78 -15.37 0.55
C ARG A 391 -2.60 -16.10 1.19
N GLU A 392 -1.70 -16.65 0.37
CA GLU A 392 -0.48 -17.35 0.80
C GLU A 392 0.53 -16.41 1.48
N ASP A 393 0.41 -15.10 1.27
CA ASP A 393 1.30 -14.10 1.85
C ASP A 393 0.79 -13.53 3.18
N LEU A 394 -0.41 -13.92 3.60
CA LEU A 394 -1.04 -13.43 4.83
C LEU A 394 -0.60 -14.29 6.03
N SER A 395 -0.26 -13.62 7.12
CA SER A 395 -0.22 -14.29 8.42
C SER A 395 -1.63 -14.75 8.82
N GLU A 396 -1.74 -15.64 9.81
CA GLU A 396 -3.05 -16.08 10.30
C GLU A 396 -3.90 -14.91 10.80
N GLN A 397 -3.27 -13.97 11.51
CA GLN A 397 -3.91 -12.73 11.97
C GLN A 397 -4.36 -11.85 10.79
N ASP A 398 -3.52 -11.66 9.77
CA ASP A 398 -3.86 -10.88 8.59
C ASP A 398 -4.97 -11.55 7.77
N SER A 399 -4.99 -12.87 7.67
CA SER A 399 -6.04 -13.62 6.97
C SER A 399 -7.39 -13.46 7.65
N ARG A 400 -7.43 -13.47 8.99
CA ARG A 400 -8.66 -13.20 9.76
C ARG A 400 -9.12 -11.76 9.53
N ARG A 401 -8.21 -10.79 9.64
CA ARG A 401 -8.54 -9.38 9.40
C ARG A 401 -9.00 -9.11 7.97
N TRP A 402 -8.43 -9.80 6.97
CA TRP A 402 -8.91 -9.77 5.58
C TRP A 402 -10.37 -10.24 5.48
N ALA A 403 -10.71 -11.34 6.16
CA ALA A 403 -12.06 -11.88 6.19
C ALA A 403 -13.07 -10.93 6.85
N GLU A 404 -12.69 -10.32 7.97
CA GLU A 404 -13.51 -9.31 8.66
C GLU A 404 -13.82 -8.09 7.76
N ILE A 405 -12.81 -7.57 7.07
CA ILE A 405 -12.96 -6.39 6.21
C ILE A 405 -13.88 -6.70 5.03
N ILE A 406 -13.68 -7.85 4.37
CA ILE A 406 -14.53 -8.21 3.23
C ILE A 406 -15.98 -8.47 3.67
N GLU A 407 -16.19 -9.17 4.79
CA GLU A 407 -17.53 -9.46 5.30
C GLU A 407 -18.28 -8.17 5.66
N LEU A 408 -17.64 -7.26 6.42
CA LEU A 408 -18.26 -5.99 6.76
C LEU A 408 -18.55 -5.14 5.52
N SER A 409 -17.63 -5.10 4.55
CA SER A 409 -17.84 -4.35 3.30
C SER A 409 -19.04 -4.87 2.50
N ILE A 410 -19.23 -6.20 2.45
CA ILE A 410 -20.39 -6.83 1.83
C ILE A 410 -21.66 -6.47 2.59
N ASN A 411 -21.64 -6.57 3.92
CA ASN A 411 -22.80 -6.27 4.76
C ASN A 411 -23.23 -4.81 4.67
N LEU A 412 -22.28 -3.86 4.61
CA LEU A 412 -22.57 -2.44 4.38
C LEU A 412 -23.13 -2.18 2.97
N LYS A 413 -22.60 -2.85 1.94
CA LYS A 413 -23.16 -2.75 0.57
C LYS A 413 -24.61 -3.26 0.53
N LEU A 414 -24.86 -4.43 1.10
CA LEU A 414 -26.21 -5.00 1.19
C LEU A 414 -27.16 -4.09 1.99
N ALA A 415 -26.64 -3.42 3.02
CA ALA A 415 -27.39 -2.43 3.78
C ALA A 415 -27.73 -1.20 2.93
N GLY A 416 -26.79 -0.67 2.15
CA GLY A 416 -27.02 0.43 1.21
C GLY A 416 -28.14 0.12 0.21
N ASP A 417 -28.08 -1.05 -0.45
CA ASP A 417 -29.12 -1.51 -1.37
C ASP A 417 -30.50 -1.61 -0.70
N LEU A 418 -30.52 -2.05 0.57
CA LEU A 418 -31.76 -2.21 1.33
C LEU A 418 -32.34 -0.86 1.76
N ILE A 419 -31.51 0.09 2.20
CA ILE A 419 -31.93 1.47 2.51
C ILE A 419 -32.50 2.15 1.26
N GLU A 420 -31.84 1.99 0.11
CA GLU A 420 -32.30 2.55 -1.15
C GLU A 420 -33.66 1.97 -1.57
N ARG A 421 -33.86 0.65 -1.41
CA ARG A 421 -35.18 0.01 -1.61
C ARG A 421 -36.24 0.55 -0.66
N MET A 422 -35.94 0.65 0.63
CA MET A 422 -36.88 1.16 1.63
C MET A 422 -37.28 2.62 1.32
N LEU A 423 -36.31 3.45 0.95
CA LEU A 423 -36.54 4.84 0.58
C LEU A 423 -37.46 4.97 -0.64
N ARG A 424 -37.23 4.19 -1.71
CA ARG A 424 -38.10 4.16 -2.89
C ARG A 424 -39.54 3.84 -2.53
N LYS A 425 -39.77 2.87 -1.64
CA LYS A 425 -41.11 2.51 -1.17
C LYS A 425 -41.79 3.67 -0.42
N VAL A 426 -41.06 4.35 0.47
CA VAL A 426 -41.57 5.54 1.20
C VAL A 426 -41.90 6.68 0.23
N GLN A 427 -41.04 6.93 -0.75
CA GLN A 427 -41.24 7.99 -1.74
C GLN A 427 -42.43 7.72 -2.66
N GLN A 428 -42.60 6.48 -3.12
CA GLN A 428 -43.74 6.07 -3.95
C GLN A 428 -45.05 6.29 -3.19
N GLN A 429 -45.13 5.89 -1.93
CA GLN A 429 -46.32 6.06 -1.10
C GLN A 429 -46.67 7.54 -0.87
N LYS A 430 -45.68 8.41 -0.64
CA LYS A 430 -45.92 9.86 -0.47
C LYS A 430 -46.28 10.57 -1.77
N THR A 431 -45.60 10.26 -2.88
CA THR A 431 -45.74 11.01 -4.14
C THR A 431 -46.91 10.53 -4.99
N SER A 432 -47.05 9.21 -5.20
CA SER A 432 -48.06 8.68 -6.12
C SER A 432 -49.40 8.39 -5.44
N GLN A 433 -49.39 8.02 -4.15
CA GLN A 433 -50.61 7.67 -3.42
C GLN A 433 -51.11 8.79 -2.51
N ARG A 434 -50.32 9.86 -2.27
CA ARG A 434 -50.61 10.98 -1.34
C ARG A 434 -51.03 10.53 0.06
N ARG A 435 -50.58 9.36 0.49
CA ARG A 435 -50.91 8.77 1.80
C ARG A 435 -49.87 9.19 2.84
N GLN A 436 -50.29 9.27 4.10
CA GLN A 436 -49.42 9.57 5.23
C GLN A 436 -49.56 8.46 6.28
N PHE A 437 -48.46 8.12 6.93
CA PHE A 437 -48.52 7.27 8.12
C PHE A 437 -49.30 7.99 9.22
N SER A 438 -50.03 7.24 10.05
CA SER A 438 -50.56 7.78 11.32
C SER A 438 -49.42 8.30 12.19
N GLU A 439 -49.65 9.34 13.00
CA GLU A 439 -48.63 9.92 13.91
C GLU A 439 -47.93 8.85 14.76
N VAL A 440 -48.71 7.98 15.42
CA VAL A 440 -48.19 6.86 16.22
C VAL A 440 -47.29 5.95 15.38
N GLY A 441 -47.74 5.57 14.18
CA GLY A 441 -46.95 4.72 13.28
C GLY A 441 -45.66 5.38 12.78
N LEU A 442 -45.65 6.71 12.63
CA LEU A 442 -44.46 7.47 12.25
C LEU A 442 -43.45 7.53 13.40
N GLU A 443 -43.92 7.76 14.64
CA GLU A 443 -43.07 7.74 15.84
C GLU A 443 -42.43 6.37 16.06
N GLU A 444 -43.18 5.29 15.88
CA GLU A 444 -42.67 3.92 15.98
C GLU A 444 -41.55 3.64 14.97
N LEU A 445 -41.76 4.03 13.70
CA LEU A 445 -40.75 3.89 12.64
C LEU A 445 -39.52 4.76 12.93
N ALA A 446 -39.69 6.00 13.36
CA ALA A 446 -38.60 6.90 13.72
C ALA A 446 -37.79 6.40 14.93
N GLY A 447 -38.47 5.81 15.91
CA GLY A 447 -37.84 5.20 17.09
C GLY A 447 -36.96 4.00 16.73
N LEU A 448 -37.47 3.07 15.93
CA LEU A 448 -36.66 1.95 15.41
C LEU A 448 -35.48 2.44 14.55
N HIS A 449 -35.71 3.43 13.70
CA HIS A 449 -34.68 3.99 12.85
C HIS A 449 -33.54 4.62 13.68
N THR A 450 -33.86 5.30 14.78
CA THR A 450 -32.85 5.90 15.67
C THR A 450 -31.99 4.83 16.34
N GLN A 451 -32.60 3.72 16.80
CA GLN A 451 -31.86 2.57 17.33
C GLN A 451 -30.99 1.90 16.26
N LEU A 452 -31.47 1.87 15.02
CA LEU A 452 -30.74 1.30 13.90
C LEU A 452 -29.43 2.07 13.60
N ILE A 453 -29.48 3.40 13.61
CA ILE A 453 -28.28 4.26 13.51
C ILE A 453 -27.30 3.98 14.67
N ALA A 454 -27.82 3.90 15.91
CA ALA A 454 -26.99 3.62 17.08
C ALA A 454 -26.27 2.26 16.97
N ASN A 455 -26.98 1.23 16.47
CA ASN A 455 -26.41 -0.10 16.28
C ASN A 455 -25.41 -0.17 15.12
N LEU A 456 -25.59 0.61 14.04
CA LEU A 456 -24.57 0.77 13.00
C LEU A 456 -23.27 1.32 13.61
N ARG A 457 -23.35 2.44 14.34
CA ARG A 457 -22.18 3.08 14.95
C ARG A 457 -21.48 2.18 15.96
N LEU A 458 -22.24 1.46 16.78
CA LEU A 458 -21.68 0.45 17.68
C LEU A 458 -21.02 -0.71 16.90
N GLY A 459 -21.62 -1.18 15.81
CA GLY A 459 -21.05 -2.21 14.93
C GLY A 459 -19.72 -1.81 14.29
N LEU A 460 -19.60 -0.54 13.85
CA LEU A 460 -18.36 0.03 13.33
C LEU A 460 -17.30 0.17 14.43
N SER A 461 -17.71 0.56 15.66
CA SER A 461 -16.82 0.62 16.82
C SER A 461 -16.27 -0.76 17.20
N VAL A 462 -17.12 -1.79 17.20
CA VAL A 462 -16.72 -3.19 17.46
C VAL A 462 -15.71 -3.65 16.40
N PHE A 463 -15.96 -3.35 15.12
CA PHE A 463 -15.04 -3.70 14.03
C PHE A 463 -13.66 -3.03 14.14
N LEU A 464 -13.61 -1.80 14.64
CA LEU A 464 -12.35 -1.05 14.80
C LEU A 464 -11.57 -1.49 16.05
N SER A 465 -12.25 -1.60 17.19
CA SER A 465 -11.62 -1.87 18.50
C SER A 465 -11.39 -3.35 18.78
N ALA A 466 -12.16 -4.23 18.14
CA ALA A 466 -12.24 -5.65 18.48
C ALA A 466 -12.55 -5.90 19.98
N ASP A 467 -13.26 -4.98 20.63
CA ASP A 467 -13.60 -5.07 22.05
C ASP A 467 -14.73 -6.10 22.32
N PRO A 468 -14.49 -7.15 23.13
CA PRO A 468 -15.48 -8.18 23.41
C PRO A 468 -16.71 -7.68 24.17
N GLU A 469 -16.57 -6.68 25.04
CA GLU A 469 -17.70 -6.11 25.79
C GLU A 469 -18.65 -5.36 24.86
N SER A 470 -18.11 -4.50 23.99
CA SER A 470 -18.88 -3.82 22.94
C SER A 470 -19.55 -4.82 21.99
N ALA A 471 -18.89 -5.94 21.66
CA ALA A 471 -19.49 -7.00 20.84
C ALA A 471 -20.69 -7.68 21.55
N ARG A 472 -20.56 -8.00 22.85
CA ARG A 472 -21.67 -8.53 23.66
C ARG A 472 -22.82 -7.53 23.77
N GLN A 473 -22.50 -6.24 23.93
CA GLN A 473 -23.49 -5.17 23.93
C GLN A 473 -24.26 -5.13 22.60
N LEU A 474 -23.57 -5.18 21.47
CA LEU A 474 -24.21 -5.18 20.15
C LEU A 474 -25.18 -6.36 19.96
N LEU A 475 -24.82 -7.56 20.43
CA LEU A 475 -25.71 -8.72 20.39
C LEU A 475 -26.90 -8.61 21.37
N ARG A 476 -26.75 -7.91 22.50
CA ARG A 476 -27.88 -7.57 23.38
C ARG A 476 -28.83 -6.60 22.69
N GLU A 477 -28.31 -5.57 22.03
CA GLU A 477 -29.11 -4.62 21.25
C GLU A 477 -29.81 -5.29 20.05
N LYS A 478 -29.17 -6.25 19.37
CA LYS A 478 -29.81 -7.08 18.35
C LYS A 478 -31.06 -7.80 18.87
N ARG A 479 -30.97 -8.38 20.07
CA ARG A 479 -32.10 -9.08 20.71
C ARG A 479 -33.21 -8.10 21.12
N ARG A 480 -32.86 -6.95 21.67
CA ARG A 480 -33.80 -5.87 22.02
C ARG A 480 -34.54 -5.35 20.79
N PHE A 481 -33.82 -5.07 19.71
CA PHE A 481 -34.39 -4.63 18.44
C PHE A 481 -35.43 -5.64 17.90
N ARG A 482 -35.11 -6.93 17.91
CA ARG A 482 -36.03 -8.01 17.47
C ARG A 482 -37.26 -8.16 18.38
N ALA A 483 -37.15 -7.85 19.67
CA ALA A 483 -38.29 -7.85 20.58
C ALA A 483 -39.19 -6.62 20.35
N GLN A 484 -38.59 -5.46 20.10
CA GLN A 484 -39.32 -4.24 19.79
C GLN A 484 -40.05 -4.33 18.45
N GLU A 485 -39.41 -4.83 17.40
CA GLU A 485 -40.05 -5.08 16.11
C GLU A 485 -41.33 -5.92 16.26
N ARG A 486 -41.26 -7.07 16.94
CA ARG A 486 -42.43 -7.93 17.17
C ARG A 486 -43.55 -7.20 17.93
N ARG A 487 -43.21 -6.39 18.92
CA ARG A 487 -44.20 -5.59 19.67
C ARG A 487 -44.89 -4.56 18.77
N LEU A 488 -44.12 -3.84 17.95
CA LEU A 488 -44.65 -2.84 17.03
C LEU A 488 -45.50 -3.44 15.92
N ALA A 489 -45.13 -4.60 15.38
CA ALA A 489 -45.94 -5.34 14.42
C ALA A 489 -47.31 -5.73 15.01
N HIS A 490 -47.36 -6.24 16.25
CA HIS A 490 -48.63 -6.54 16.93
C HIS A 490 -49.46 -5.28 17.23
N ALA A 491 -48.82 -4.19 17.68
CA ALA A 491 -49.48 -2.91 17.92
C ALA A 491 -50.12 -2.37 16.63
N HIS A 492 -49.43 -2.51 15.49
CA HIS A 492 -49.97 -2.15 14.18
C HIS A 492 -51.21 -2.97 13.83
N VAL A 493 -51.20 -4.30 14.00
CA VAL A 493 -52.37 -5.15 13.75
C VAL A 493 -53.57 -4.75 14.63
N SER A 494 -53.34 -4.41 15.90
CA SER A 494 -54.41 -3.92 16.77
C SER A 494 -55.04 -2.60 16.26
N ARG A 495 -54.25 -1.71 15.66
CA ARG A 495 -54.76 -0.48 15.02
C ARG A 495 -55.62 -0.77 13.79
N LEU A 496 -55.32 -1.82 13.03
CA LEU A 496 -56.16 -2.25 11.90
C LEU A 496 -57.53 -2.76 12.38
N GLN A 497 -57.57 -3.50 13.49
CA GLN A 497 -58.83 -3.95 14.12
C GLN A 497 -59.71 -2.76 14.55
N ARG A 498 -59.09 -1.65 14.97
CA ARG A 498 -59.76 -0.39 15.33
C ARG A 498 -60.15 0.48 14.12
N LYS A 499 -59.96 0.00 12.89
CA LYS A 499 -60.31 0.69 11.63
C LYS A 499 -59.70 2.09 11.46
N ILE A 500 -58.48 2.31 11.97
CA ILE A 500 -57.77 3.58 11.76
C ILE A 500 -57.41 3.71 10.27
N VAL A 501 -58.04 4.66 9.56
CA VAL A 501 -57.95 4.83 8.09
C VAL A 501 -56.51 4.94 7.61
N GLN A 502 -55.72 5.82 8.21
CA GLN A 502 -54.29 6.02 7.86
C GLN A 502 -53.45 4.75 8.07
N SER A 503 -53.79 3.93 9.07
CA SER A 503 -53.11 2.66 9.32
C SER A 503 -53.49 1.59 8.28
N LEU A 504 -54.76 1.55 7.85
CA LEU A 504 -55.23 0.65 6.78
C LEU A 504 -54.56 0.98 5.44
N GLU A 505 -54.49 2.26 5.10
CA GLU A 505 -53.94 2.74 3.82
C GLU A 505 -52.44 2.52 3.65
N THR A 506 -51.70 2.37 4.76
CA THR A 506 -50.23 2.27 4.80
C THR A 506 -49.71 0.97 5.40
N SER A 507 -50.62 0.02 5.67
CA SER A 507 -50.35 -1.18 6.46
C SER A 507 -49.19 -2.04 5.95
N SER A 508 -49.23 -2.44 4.66
CA SER A 508 -48.16 -3.27 4.08
C SER A 508 -46.80 -2.57 4.13
N LEU A 509 -46.75 -1.28 3.79
CA LEU A 509 -45.51 -0.51 3.84
C LEU A 509 -44.95 -0.41 5.26
N HIS A 510 -45.79 -0.16 6.25
CA HIS A 510 -45.35 -0.04 7.65
C HIS A 510 -44.71 -1.34 8.15
N LEU A 511 -45.37 -2.48 7.92
CA LEU A 511 -44.84 -3.79 8.32
C LEU A 511 -43.57 -4.18 7.55
N GLU A 512 -43.52 -3.87 6.25
CA GLU A 512 -42.33 -4.09 5.42
C GLU A 512 -41.13 -3.28 5.91
N LEU A 513 -41.31 -2.00 6.23
CA LEU A 513 -40.23 -1.15 6.73
C LEU A 513 -39.67 -1.68 8.06
N ILE A 514 -40.55 -2.08 8.98
CA ILE A 514 -40.13 -2.66 10.26
C ILE A 514 -39.32 -3.96 10.04
N ALA A 515 -39.77 -4.83 9.13
CA ALA A 515 -39.07 -6.07 8.79
C ALA A 515 -37.71 -5.81 8.11
N ASP A 516 -37.65 -4.84 7.21
CA ASP A 516 -36.43 -4.44 6.51
C ASP A 516 -35.43 -3.76 7.49
N MET A 517 -35.89 -2.96 8.46
CA MET A 517 -35.04 -2.43 9.54
C MET A 517 -34.42 -3.54 10.41
N LYS A 518 -35.17 -4.61 10.70
CA LYS A 518 -34.62 -5.80 11.40
C LYS A 518 -33.52 -6.49 10.58
N ARG A 519 -33.70 -6.58 9.26
CA ARG A 519 -32.67 -7.13 8.35
C ARG A 519 -31.42 -6.26 8.35
N LEU A 520 -31.56 -4.93 8.23
CA LEU A 520 -30.45 -3.97 8.36
C LEU A 520 -29.69 -4.15 9.68
N ASN A 521 -30.42 -4.21 10.80
CA ASN A 521 -29.82 -4.40 12.10
C ASN A 521 -29.01 -5.70 12.19
N SER A 522 -29.46 -6.76 11.51
CA SER A 522 -28.75 -8.04 11.49
C SER A 522 -27.43 -7.95 10.72
N LEU A 523 -27.38 -7.18 9.63
CA LEU A 523 -26.15 -6.92 8.87
C LEU A 523 -25.13 -6.13 9.72
N PHE A 524 -25.58 -5.11 10.45
CA PHE A 524 -24.71 -4.29 11.31
C PHE A 524 -24.13 -5.05 12.50
N CYS A 525 -24.85 -6.07 12.99
CA CYS A 525 -24.42 -6.89 14.12
C CYS A 525 -23.51 -8.07 13.74
N SER A 526 -23.18 -8.24 12.46
CA SER A 526 -22.32 -9.35 11.98
C SER A 526 -20.92 -9.33 12.61
N SER A 527 -20.32 -8.13 12.74
CA SER A 527 -18.97 -7.93 13.26
C SER A 527 -18.79 -8.46 14.69
N ALA A 528 -19.85 -8.50 15.51
CA ALA A 528 -19.78 -9.01 16.87
C ALA A 528 -19.52 -10.52 16.95
N TYR A 529 -19.98 -11.31 15.98
CA TYR A 529 -19.75 -12.75 16.00
C TYR A 529 -18.27 -13.08 15.81
N VAL A 530 -17.61 -12.38 14.88
CA VAL A 530 -16.18 -12.60 14.58
C VAL A 530 -15.29 -12.30 15.78
N VAL A 531 -15.57 -11.21 16.50
CA VAL A 531 -14.83 -10.82 17.73
C VAL A 531 -15.02 -11.84 18.85
N LEU A 532 -16.24 -12.36 19.02
CA LEU A 532 -16.55 -13.30 20.11
C LEU A 532 -16.05 -14.71 19.84
N GLU A 533 -16.14 -15.21 18.60
CA GLU A 533 -15.51 -16.49 18.22
C GLU A 533 -14.00 -16.48 18.51
N THR A 534 -13.35 -15.33 18.31
CA THR A 534 -11.91 -15.16 18.59
C THR A 534 -11.60 -15.10 20.09
N SER A 535 -12.47 -14.46 20.87
CA SER A 535 -12.28 -14.34 22.33
C SER A 535 -12.50 -15.67 23.05
N ASP A 536 -13.52 -16.41 22.63
CA ASP A 536 -13.87 -17.69 23.24
C ASP A 536 -12.87 -18.80 22.85
N THR A 537 -12.30 -18.77 21.63
CA THR A 537 -11.19 -19.66 21.25
C THR A 537 -9.87 -19.30 21.92
N GLY A 538 -9.63 -18.01 22.21
CA GLY A 538 -8.48 -17.56 23.00
C GLY A 538 -8.56 -18.00 24.48
N ALA A 539 -9.75 -17.97 25.07
CA ALA A 539 -10.00 -18.44 26.44
C ALA A 539 -9.79 -19.95 26.58
N LEU A 540 -10.24 -20.75 25.60
CA LEU A 540 -10.00 -22.20 25.56
C LEU A 540 -8.50 -22.55 25.47
N SER A 541 -7.67 -21.69 24.87
CA SER A 541 -6.20 -21.91 24.85
C SER A 541 -5.48 -21.58 26.16
N ALA A 542 -6.11 -20.79 27.04
CA ALA A 542 -5.55 -20.39 28.33
C ALA A 542 -6.00 -21.32 29.47
N GLU A 543 -7.20 -21.91 29.38
CA GLU A 543 -7.70 -22.86 30.38
C GLU A 543 -7.04 -24.25 30.25
N ASP A 544 -6.65 -24.68 29.04
CA ASP A 544 -6.01 -26.00 28.82
C ASP A 544 -4.54 -26.09 29.32
N ILE A 545 -3.92 -24.98 29.75
CA ILE A 545 -2.57 -24.99 30.34
C ILE A 545 -2.63 -24.96 31.88
N ALA A 546 -3.74 -24.50 32.47
CA ALA A 546 -3.87 -24.39 33.92
C ALA A 546 -4.33 -25.70 34.58
N ASP A 547 -4.97 -26.61 33.85
CA ASP A 547 -5.61 -27.81 34.44
C ASP A 547 -4.80 -29.12 34.34
N ILE A 548 -3.55 -29.08 33.85
CA ILE A 548 -2.65 -30.26 33.78
C ILE A 548 -1.68 -30.32 34.97
N THR A 549 -1.75 -29.40 35.93
CA THR A 549 -0.77 -29.33 37.03
C THR A 549 -1.34 -29.46 38.44
N HIS A 550 -2.47 -30.13 38.65
CA HIS A 550 -2.85 -30.55 40.01
C HIS A 550 -3.68 -31.84 40.04
N SER A 551 -3.02 -32.98 40.21
CA SER A 551 -3.21 -33.89 41.37
C SER A 551 -2.51 -35.25 41.15
N PRO A 552 -2.05 -35.91 42.24
CA PRO A 552 -1.14 -37.07 42.20
C PRO A 552 -1.74 -38.37 41.67
#